data_AF-A0A8D4N104-F1
#
_entry.id   AF-A0A8D4N104-F1
#
_cell.length_a   1.000
_cell.length_b   1.000
_cell.length_c   1.000
_cell.angle_alpha   90.00
_cell.angle_beta   90.00
_cell.angle_gamma   90.00
#
_symmetry.space_group_name_H-M   'P 1'
#
loop_
_entity.id
_entity.type
_entity.pdbx_description
1 polymer ?
#
loop_
_entity_poly.entity_id
_entity_poly.type
_entity_poly.pdbx_seq_one_letter_code
_entity_poly.pdbx_strand_id
1 'polypeptide(L)'
;MMNNFEELICQSRIKEIYRGSSPLIGEKERLALTAMYWHQEHQEAVEAFQETGRNLLLAQEQVTGLIAQLEAAQKENGVVRNKYESMSTAYSSVTAELAKAEAALSAANEKLSKAVVLPDYRYPPDMHTKQYYETIGFNLGLDACKDAIKAAGFTVEGE
;
A
#
# COMPACT_ATOMS: atom_id res chain seq x y z
N MET A 1 42.84 -17.88 -44.80
CA MET A 1 42.88 -18.33 -43.39
C MET A 1 44.03 -19.30 -43.26
N MET A 2 45.01 -18.96 -42.41
CA MET A 2 46.15 -19.82 -42.10
C MET A 2 45.66 -20.88 -41.12
N ASN A 3 45.93 -22.16 -41.37
CA ASN A 3 45.41 -23.22 -40.48
C ASN A 3 46.23 -23.26 -39.17
N ASN A 4 45.61 -23.65 -38.05
CA ASN A 4 46.24 -23.74 -36.71
C ASN A 4 47.62 -24.42 -36.72
N PHE A 5 47.83 -25.41 -37.59
CA PHE A 5 49.10 -26.14 -37.70
C PHE A 5 50.22 -25.29 -38.34
N GLU A 6 49.88 -24.47 -39.34
CA GLU A 6 50.82 -23.56 -39.99
C GLU A 6 51.22 -22.40 -39.07
N GLU A 7 50.29 -21.96 -38.22
CA GLU A 7 50.54 -20.92 -37.22
C GLU A 7 51.54 -21.38 -36.17
N LEU A 8 51.38 -22.60 -35.64
CA LEU A 8 52.32 -23.22 -34.68
C LEU A 8 53.74 -23.38 -35.25
N ILE A 9 53.84 -23.77 -36.52
CA ILE A 9 55.12 -23.89 -37.22
C ILE A 9 55.76 -22.49 -37.41
N CYS A 10 54.98 -21.48 -37.78
CA CYS A 10 55.48 -20.10 -37.86
C CYS A 10 55.98 -19.57 -36.53
N GLN A 11 55.20 -19.76 -35.46
CA GLN A 11 55.58 -19.30 -34.13
C GLN A 11 56.88 -19.95 -33.65
N SER A 12 57.08 -21.23 -33.93
CA SER A 12 58.32 -21.94 -33.60
C SER A 12 59.50 -21.40 -34.40
N ARG A 13 59.33 -21.18 -35.71
CA ARG A 13 60.37 -20.62 -36.59
C ARG A 13 60.74 -19.17 -36.25
N ILE A 14 59.75 -18.34 -35.90
CA ILE A 14 59.94 -16.96 -35.41
C ILE A 14 60.84 -16.96 -34.16
N LYS A 15 60.59 -17.87 -33.22
CA LYS A 15 61.40 -18.00 -31.99
C LYS A 15 62.84 -18.41 -32.27
N GLU A 16 63.09 -19.26 -33.27
CA GLU A 16 64.45 -19.62 -33.70
C GLU A 16 65.19 -18.42 -34.31
N ILE A 17 64.53 -17.65 -35.17
CA ILE A 17 65.11 -16.44 -35.78
C ILE A 17 65.42 -15.40 -34.70
N TYR A 18 64.52 -15.21 -33.73
CA TYR A 18 64.76 -14.34 -32.57
C TYR A 18 66.00 -14.75 -31.75
N ARG A 19 66.27 -16.06 -31.66
CA ARG A 19 67.45 -16.62 -30.97
C ARG A 19 68.75 -16.54 -31.79
N GLY A 20 68.71 -15.94 -32.98
CA GLY A 20 69.89 -15.68 -33.80
C GLY A 20 70.02 -16.55 -35.05
N SER A 21 69.05 -17.42 -35.35
CA SER A 21 69.04 -18.18 -36.61
C SER A 21 68.85 -17.25 -37.82
N SER A 22 69.58 -17.50 -38.91
CA SER A 22 69.41 -16.72 -40.15
C SER A 22 68.07 -17.04 -40.84
N PRO A 23 67.34 -16.03 -41.34
CA PRO A 23 66.15 -16.26 -42.14
C PRO A 23 66.49 -16.97 -43.45
N LEU A 24 65.68 -17.94 -43.85
CA LEU A 24 65.71 -18.56 -45.16
C LEU A 24 65.05 -17.63 -46.20
N ILE A 25 65.29 -17.91 -47.48
CA ILE A 25 64.65 -17.20 -48.60
C ILE A 25 63.12 -17.26 -48.46
N GLY A 26 62.45 -16.12 -48.56
CA GLY A 26 60.99 -16.00 -48.42
C GLY A 26 60.47 -15.89 -46.99
N GLU A 27 61.31 -16.15 -45.97
CA GLU A 27 60.88 -16.04 -44.56
C GLU A 27 60.70 -14.59 -44.12
N LYS A 28 61.45 -13.64 -44.70
CA LYS A 28 61.33 -12.22 -44.36
C LYS A 28 59.98 -11.65 -44.77
N GLU A 29 59.53 -11.98 -45.97
CA GLU A 29 58.22 -11.59 -46.51
C GLU A 29 57.10 -12.24 -45.70
N ARG A 30 57.23 -13.53 -45.37
CA ARG A 30 56.27 -14.23 -44.51
C ARG A 30 56.18 -13.61 -43.12
N LEU A 31 57.32 -13.29 -42.50
CA LEU A 31 57.37 -12.60 -41.20
C LEU A 31 56.69 -11.23 -41.24
N ALA A 32 56.93 -10.45 -42.30
CA ALA A 32 56.28 -9.17 -42.48
C ALA A 32 54.76 -9.30 -42.63
N LEU A 33 54.29 -10.27 -43.42
CA LEU A 33 52.87 -10.57 -43.58
C LEU A 33 52.23 -11.03 -42.26
N THR A 34 52.90 -11.90 -41.50
CA THR A 34 52.42 -12.32 -40.17
C THR A 34 52.37 -11.16 -39.19
N ALA A 35 53.36 -10.27 -39.20
CA ALA A 35 53.35 -9.08 -38.34
C ALA A 35 52.21 -8.11 -38.69
N MET A 36 51.96 -7.89 -39.99
CA MET A 36 50.82 -7.09 -40.44
C MET A 36 49.48 -7.72 -40.03
N TYR A 37 49.35 -9.03 -40.19
CA TYR A 37 48.17 -9.78 -39.78
C TYR A 37 47.91 -9.66 -38.27
N TRP A 38 48.91 -9.90 -37.43
CA TRP A 38 48.76 -9.75 -35.98
C TRP A 38 48.50 -8.30 -35.54
N HIS A 39 49.06 -7.33 -36.24
CA HIS A 39 48.76 -5.92 -35.98
C HIS A 39 47.28 -5.62 -36.24
N GLN A 40 46.74 -6.11 -37.36
CA GLN A 40 45.33 -5.96 -37.70
C GLN A 40 44.42 -6.66 -36.66
N GLU A 41 44.68 -7.93 -36.35
CA GLU A 41 43.91 -8.68 -35.33
C GLU A 41 43.94 -8.00 -33.96
N HIS A 42 45.11 -7.47 -33.56
CA HIS A 42 45.23 -6.72 -32.32
C HIS A 42 44.42 -5.42 -32.37
N GLN A 43 44.41 -4.72 -33.51
CA GLN A 43 43.61 -3.50 -33.67
C GLN A 43 42.11 -3.81 -33.56
N GLU A 44 41.63 -4.85 -34.26
CA GLU A 44 40.24 -5.30 -34.21
C GLU A 44 39.84 -5.69 -32.77
N ALA A 45 40.71 -6.40 -32.05
CA ALA A 45 40.48 -6.75 -30.65
C ALA A 45 40.38 -5.50 -29.75
N VAL A 46 41.27 -4.52 -29.93
CA VAL A 46 41.25 -3.26 -29.16
C VAL A 46 39.96 -2.48 -29.42
N GLU A 47 39.53 -2.37 -30.68
CA GLU A 47 38.29 -1.70 -31.05
C GLU A 47 37.07 -2.38 -30.40
N ALA A 48 37.00 -3.71 -30.47
CA ALA A 48 35.93 -4.48 -29.83
C ALA A 48 35.91 -4.29 -28.30
N PHE A 49 37.07 -4.25 -27.64
CA PHE A 49 37.15 -3.97 -26.20
C PHE A 49 36.68 -2.57 -25.85
N GLN A 50 37.07 -1.56 -26.64
CA GLN A 50 36.64 -0.18 -26.43
C GLN A 50 35.14 -0.02 -26.62
N GLU A 51 34.58 -0.63 -27.66
CA GLU A 51 33.14 -0.64 -27.90
C GLU A 51 32.38 -1.32 -26.75
N THR A 52 32.84 -2.49 -26.32
CA THR A 52 32.26 -3.20 -25.18
C THR A 52 32.33 -2.35 -23.91
N GLY A 53 33.44 -1.66 -23.67
CA GLY A 53 33.59 -0.73 -22.55
C GLY A 53 32.59 0.43 -22.58
N ARG A 54 32.36 1.03 -23.75
CA ARG A 54 31.33 2.07 -23.93
C ARG A 54 29.93 1.54 -23.68
N ASN A 55 29.61 0.35 -24.19
CA ASN A 55 28.31 -0.28 -23.99
C ASN A 55 28.06 -0.61 -22.52
N LEU A 56 29.09 -1.07 -21.79
CA LEU A 56 29.01 -1.32 -20.35
C LEU A 56 28.71 -0.02 -19.59
N LEU A 57 29.37 1.08 -19.95
CA LEU A 57 29.14 2.39 -19.31
C LEU A 57 27.70 2.88 -19.52
N LEU A 58 27.19 2.80 -20.74
CA LEU A 58 25.80 3.15 -21.06
C LEU A 58 24.80 2.28 -20.28
N ALA A 59 25.06 0.97 -20.20
CA ALA A 59 24.23 0.05 -19.41
C ALA A 59 24.26 0.40 -17.91
N GLN A 60 25.44 0.78 -17.38
CA GLN A 60 25.59 1.20 -15.99
C GLN A 60 24.80 2.48 -15.70
N GLU A 61 24.83 3.46 -16.59
CA GLU A 61 24.04 4.69 -16.47
C GLU A 61 22.53 4.40 -16.47
N GLN A 62 22.08 3.53 -17.37
CA GLN A 62 20.68 3.09 -17.43
C GLN A 62 20.23 2.40 -16.14
N VAL A 63 21.03 1.46 -15.63
CA VAL A 63 20.75 0.76 -14.36
C VAL A 63 20.69 1.74 -13.20
N THR A 64 21.59 2.71 -13.15
CA THR A 64 21.60 3.75 -12.11
C THR A 64 20.33 4.59 -12.17
N GLY A 65 19.88 4.96 -13.36
CA GLY A 65 18.60 5.66 -13.56
C GLY A 65 17.39 4.86 -13.10
N LEU A 66 17.36 3.55 -13.40
CA LEU A 66 16.29 2.64 -12.96
C LEU A 66 16.28 2.46 -11.43
N ILE A 67 17.45 2.37 -10.79
CA ILE A 67 17.56 2.30 -9.32
C ILE A 67 16.94 3.55 -8.69
N ALA A 68 17.29 4.75 -9.18
CA ALA A 68 16.75 6.00 -8.66
C ALA A 68 15.21 6.08 -8.80
N GLN A 69 14.66 5.60 -9.93
CA GLN A 69 13.21 5.53 -10.13
C GLN A 69 12.55 4.54 -9.16
N LEU A 70 13.17 3.38 -8.94
CA LEU A 70 12.66 2.36 -8.03
C LEU A 70 12.66 2.83 -6.57
N GLU A 71 13.71 3.53 -6.14
CA GLU A 71 13.78 4.15 -4.81
C GLU A 71 12.71 5.22 -4.60
N ALA A 72 12.46 6.06 -5.62
CA ALA A 72 11.40 7.06 -5.58
C ALA A 72 10.01 6.41 -5.45
N ALA A 73 9.74 5.37 -6.26
CA ALA A 73 8.49 4.63 -6.21
C ALA A 73 8.29 3.90 -4.86
N GLN A 74 9.35 3.33 -4.28
CA GLN A 74 9.30 2.70 -2.96
C GLN A 74 8.96 3.70 -1.87
N LYS A 75 9.53 4.91 -1.93
CA LYS A 75 9.21 5.98 -0.98
C LYS A 75 7.74 6.39 -1.06
N GLU A 76 7.20 6.53 -2.27
CA GLU A 76 5.78 6.84 -2.47
C GLU A 76 4.88 5.73 -1.93
N ASN A 77 5.20 4.47 -2.22
CA ASN A 77 4.47 3.31 -1.69
C ASN A 77 4.45 3.30 -0.15
N GLY A 78 5.57 3.64 0.49
CA GLY A 78 5.65 3.78 1.94
C GLY A 78 4.67 4.81 2.50
N VAL A 79 4.53 5.96 1.83
CA VAL A 79 3.56 7.00 2.21
C VAL A 79 2.13 6.50 2.06
N VAL A 80 1.81 5.84 0.96
CA VAL A 80 0.47 5.28 0.71
C VAL A 80 0.12 4.23 1.77
N ARG A 81 1.05 3.33 2.09
CA ARG A 81 0.86 2.31 3.12
C ARG A 81 0.57 2.92 4.50
N ASN A 82 1.34 3.92 4.91
CA ASN A 82 1.13 4.58 6.20
C ASN A 82 -0.25 5.28 6.26
N LYS A 83 -0.69 5.89 5.15
CA LYS A 83 -2.04 6.48 5.05
C LYS A 83 -3.12 5.43 5.18
N TYR A 84 -2.96 4.28 4.53
CA TYR A 84 -3.90 3.17 4.61
C TYR A 84 -4.01 2.62 6.03
N GLU A 85 -2.88 2.39 6.71
CA GLU A 85 -2.87 1.94 8.12
C GLU A 85 -3.56 2.94 9.06
N SER A 86 -3.29 4.23 8.88
CA SER A 86 -3.94 5.30 9.65
C SER A 86 -5.46 5.32 9.41
N MET A 87 -5.88 5.21 8.15
CA MET A 87 -7.29 5.20 7.78
C MET A 87 -8.00 3.95 8.28
N SER A 88 -7.36 2.78 8.22
CA SER A 88 -7.89 1.53 8.77
C SER A 88 -8.11 1.63 10.28
N THR A 89 -7.17 2.25 11.00
CA THR A 89 -7.29 2.50 12.44
C THR A 89 -8.43 3.50 12.76
N ALA A 90 -8.58 4.55 11.96
CA ALA A 90 -9.69 5.47 12.12
C ALA A 90 -11.04 4.78 11.86
N TYR A 91 -11.12 3.92 10.84
CA TYR A 91 -12.33 3.18 10.51
C TYR A 91 -12.74 2.21 11.62
N SER A 92 -11.78 1.50 12.24
CA SER A 92 -12.09 0.62 13.38
C SER A 92 -12.58 1.39 14.61
N SER A 93 -12.04 2.59 14.85
CA SER A 93 -12.53 3.47 15.92
C SER A 93 -13.97 3.92 15.66
N VAL A 94 -14.26 4.42 14.46
CA VAL A 94 -15.60 4.92 14.10
C VAL A 94 -16.64 3.80 14.15
N THR A 95 -16.31 2.61 13.65
CA THR A 95 -17.22 1.46 13.71
C THR A 95 -17.52 1.03 15.15
N ALA A 96 -16.54 1.09 16.05
CA ALA A 96 -16.76 0.84 17.47
C ALA A 96 -17.65 1.91 18.15
N GLU A 97 -17.48 3.18 17.79
CA GLU A 97 -18.34 4.27 18.28
C GLU A 97 -19.77 4.16 17.74
N LEU A 98 -19.94 3.80 16.46
CA LEU A 98 -21.24 3.59 15.85
C LEU A 98 -22.00 2.46 16.54
N ALA A 99 -21.34 1.32 16.80
CA ALA A 99 -21.94 0.22 17.55
C ALA A 99 -22.41 0.63 18.95
N LYS A 100 -21.64 1.48 19.65
CA LYS A 100 -22.05 2.03 20.96
C LYS A 100 -23.24 2.97 20.84
N ALA A 101 -23.25 3.83 19.83
CA ALA A 101 -24.35 4.76 19.58
C ALA A 101 -25.65 4.02 19.22
N GLU A 102 -25.58 2.99 18.38
CA GLU A 102 -26.71 2.13 18.03
C GLU A 102 -27.25 1.39 19.26
N ALA A 103 -26.38 0.83 20.10
CA ALA A 103 -26.79 0.20 21.35
C ALA A 103 -27.48 1.19 22.30
N ALA A 104 -26.96 2.42 22.41
CA ALA A 104 -27.56 3.47 23.23
C ALA A 104 -28.93 3.91 22.68
N LEU A 105 -29.06 4.06 21.36
CA LEU A 105 -30.33 4.37 20.70
C LEU A 105 -31.36 3.26 20.88
N SER A 106 -30.95 1.99 20.74
CA SER A 106 -31.81 0.84 20.97
C SER A 106 -32.31 0.79 22.42
N ALA A 107 -31.42 0.99 23.39
CA ALA A 107 -31.78 1.03 24.81
C ALA A 107 -32.70 2.22 25.15
N ALA A 108 -32.50 3.38 24.52
CA ALA A 108 -33.39 4.54 24.67
C ALA A 108 -34.77 4.24 24.07
N ASN A 109 -34.82 3.65 22.87
CA ASN A 109 -36.07 3.25 22.22
C ASN A 109 -36.83 2.21 23.04
N GLU A 110 -36.15 1.22 23.63
CA GLU A 110 -36.80 0.23 24.51
C GLU A 110 -37.44 0.91 25.73
N LYS A 111 -36.77 1.89 26.35
CA LYS A 111 -37.33 2.66 27.47
C LYS A 111 -38.54 3.50 27.05
N LEU A 112 -38.50 4.12 25.87
CA LEU A 112 -39.60 4.94 25.35
C LEU A 112 -40.78 4.10 24.85
N SER A 113 -40.55 2.85 24.44
CA SER A 113 -41.62 1.93 24.02
C SER A 113 -42.48 1.38 25.17
N LYS A 114 -42.02 1.50 26.42
CA LYS A 114 -42.78 1.07 27.59
C LYS A 114 -43.89 2.09 27.86
N ALA A 115 -45.12 1.60 27.95
CA ALA A 115 -46.26 2.44 28.25
C ALA A 115 -46.11 3.09 29.64
N VAL A 116 -46.54 4.34 29.74
CA VAL A 116 -46.58 5.06 31.01
C VAL A 116 -47.74 4.52 31.84
N VAL A 117 -47.44 3.89 32.98
CA VAL A 117 -48.46 3.43 33.92
C VAL A 117 -48.77 4.57 34.88
N LEU A 118 -50.03 5.02 34.91
CA LEU A 118 -50.50 6.01 35.87
C LEU A 118 -51.31 5.34 36.99
N PRO A 119 -51.30 5.90 38.22
CA PRO A 119 -52.08 5.33 39.32
C PRO A 119 -53.57 5.30 38.99
N ASP A 120 -54.20 4.14 39.13
CA ASP A 120 -55.64 3.95 38.91
C ASP A 120 -56.48 4.34 40.15
N TYR A 121 -55.97 5.30 40.92
CA TYR A 121 -56.50 5.65 42.23
C TYR A 121 -57.61 6.68 42.08
N ARG A 122 -58.85 6.22 42.00
CA ARG A 122 -60.04 7.05 42.14
C ARG A 122 -60.55 6.96 43.58
N TYR A 123 -60.40 8.03 44.36
CA TYR A 123 -61.03 8.10 45.68
C TYR A 123 -62.56 8.21 45.49
N PRO A 124 -63.37 7.30 46.06
CA PRO A 124 -64.82 7.48 46.09
C PRO A 124 -65.13 8.67 47.01
N PRO A 125 -65.74 9.74 46.51
CA PRO A 125 -65.89 10.94 47.32
C PRO A 125 -67.08 10.82 48.29
N ASP A 126 -66.86 11.08 49.58
CA ASP A 126 -67.94 11.44 50.51
C ASP A 126 -68.33 12.90 50.21
N MET A 127 -69.58 13.11 49.80
CA MET A 127 -70.04 14.36 49.20
C MET A 127 -70.07 15.48 50.23
N HIS A 128 -69.29 16.54 49.97
CA HIS A 128 -69.31 17.85 50.64
C HIS A 128 -68.37 18.07 51.85
N THR A 129 -67.18 17.47 51.85
CA THR A 129 -66.05 17.91 52.70
C THR A 129 -64.99 18.64 51.87
N LYS A 130 -64.10 19.42 52.49
CA LYS A 130 -62.96 20.06 51.77
C LYS A 130 -62.13 19.04 50.98
N GLN A 131 -62.04 17.81 51.49
CA GLN A 131 -61.41 16.65 50.86
C GLN A 131 -62.11 16.19 49.57
N TYR A 132 -63.42 16.43 49.41
CA TYR A 132 -64.18 16.14 48.18
C TYR A 132 -63.68 16.96 46.99
N TYR A 133 -63.52 18.27 47.16
CA TYR A 133 -63.05 19.16 46.08
C TYR A 133 -61.59 18.91 45.73
N GLU A 134 -60.74 18.62 46.72
CA GLU A 134 -59.34 18.22 46.51
C GLU A 134 -59.23 16.89 45.74
N THR A 135 -60.12 15.93 46.03
CA THR A 135 -60.21 14.64 45.33
C THR A 135 -60.66 14.80 43.87
N ILE A 136 -61.68 15.62 43.60
CA ILE A 136 -62.14 15.88 42.24
C ILE A 136 -61.07 16.60 41.42
N GLY A 137 -60.40 17.60 42.03
CA GLY A 137 -59.28 18.30 41.39
C GLY A 137 -58.12 17.37 41.07
N PHE A 138 -57.82 16.42 41.96
CA PHE A 138 -56.79 15.40 41.74
C PHE A 138 -57.15 14.48 40.55
N ASN A 139 -58.39 13.98 40.47
CA ASN A 139 -58.83 13.12 39.37
C ASN A 139 -58.81 13.86 38.01
N LEU A 140 -59.29 15.10 37.96
CA LEU A 140 -59.23 15.94 36.76
C LEU A 140 -57.79 16.24 36.32
N GLY A 141 -56.89 16.47 37.29
CA GLY A 141 -55.47 16.65 37.02
C GLY A 141 -54.83 15.38 36.46
N LEU A 142 -55.21 14.21 36.97
CA LEU A 142 -54.73 12.91 36.50
C LEU A 142 -55.19 12.62 35.07
N ASP A 143 -56.44 12.93 34.74
CA ASP A 143 -56.98 12.80 33.37
C ASP A 143 -56.29 13.79 32.40
N ALA A 144 -56.08 15.04 32.81
CA ALA A 144 -55.33 16.01 32.00
C ALA A 144 -53.88 15.56 31.75
N CYS A 145 -53.23 14.91 32.72
CA CYS A 145 -51.92 14.30 32.53
C CYS A 145 -51.96 13.12 31.55
N LYS A 146 -52.98 12.24 31.62
CA LYS A 146 -53.17 11.14 30.65
C LYS A 146 -53.28 11.68 29.22
N ASP A 147 -54.09 12.72 29.02
CA ASP A 147 -54.32 13.32 27.71
C ASP A 147 -53.07 14.03 27.17
N ALA A 148 -52.33 14.75 28.02
CA ALA A 148 -51.08 15.40 27.62
C ALA A 148 -50.00 14.39 27.20
N ILE A 149 -49.90 13.24 27.89
CA ILE A 149 -48.94 12.17 27.57
C ILE A 149 -49.32 11.49 26.24
N LYS A 150 -50.61 11.23 26.02
CA LYS A 150 -51.11 10.70 24.73
C LYS A 150 -50.90 11.70 23.59
N ALA A 151 -51.15 12.99 23.81
CA ALA A 151 -50.92 14.05 22.83
C ALA A 151 -49.43 14.21 22.48
N ALA A 152 -48.53 13.89 23.40
CA ALA A 152 -47.08 13.82 23.16
C ALA A 152 -46.63 12.52 22.43
N GLY A 153 -47.56 11.60 22.14
CA GLY A 153 -47.31 10.39 21.35
C GLY A 153 -46.89 9.16 22.16
N PHE A 154 -46.99 9.20 23.49
CA PHE A 154 -46.68 8.05 24.36
C PHE A 154 -47.92 7.19 24.64
N THR A 155 -47.72 5.89 24.79
CA THR A 155 -48.76 4.94 25.21
C THR A 155 -48.95 5.01 26.73
N VAL A 156 -50.19 4.92 27.23
CA VAL A 156 -50.53 4.94 28.66
C VAL A 156 -51.31 3.66 29.01
N GLU A 157 -50.91 2.94 30.06
CA GLU A 157 -51.61 1.75 30.58
C GLU A 157 -52.60 2.11 31.71
N GLY A 158 -53.74 1.42 31.77
CA GLY A 158 -54.79 1.59 32.79
C GLY A 158 -56.02 2.39 32.33
N GLU A 159 -56.82 1.78 31.44
CA GLU A 159 -58.24 2.10 31.22
C GLU A 159 -59.14 1.20 32.07
#